data_AF-A0A1F6LTQ7-F1
#
_entry.id   AF-A0A1F6LTQ7-F1
#
_cell.length_a   1.000
_cell.length_b   1.000
_cell.length_c   1.000
_cell.angle_alpha   90.00
_cell.angle_beta   90.00
_cell.angle_gamma   90.00
#
_symmetry.space_group_name_H-M   'P 1'
#
loop_
_entity.id
_entity.type
_entity.pdbx_description
1 polymer ?
#
loop_
_entity_poly.entity_id
_entity_poly.type
_entity_poly.pdbx_seq_one_letter_code
_entity_poly.pdbx_strand_id
1 'polypeptide(L)'
;MAAEHLESAGFEVEQAGGGREALEILKVRTFDLAVFDLKMPDMSGLDLLTRVKSDLPEIEVLILTAHGGVDTAVEAIRRGAHHYLVKPIKLAELQAALERAAEKTALNRRQAGETAVRAHRQSYRAGEFLATGPRTRELLETTAHAAAGAFPVLIEGETGTGKELLAQFVHRRSPRHQGPMVAVNCGLLSESLLERELFGHSRGAFTGASDSRAGLFEAADGGTLFLDEIGEASPNVQVALLRAIETGMFRRIGEVRERFADVRIVAASNQPLAKSAETGRFRTDLYHRLNVVNLRIPPLRERPEEIVPLAETFLSRLWPESRFLDDARAALQSHPWPGNVRELQNAIERTVYLCRAGSAGKMTGTVTAQMLGLTAAVPPPGPAMDLDGAERAHIQATILHFNGDKRAAAGALGITLRHLYRKLKKHDLSV
;
A
#
# COMPACT_ATOMS: atom_id res chain seq x y z
N MET A 1 24.52 19.11 36.45
CA MET A 1 25.82 18.61 35.95
C MET A 1 25.69 17.58 34.84
N ALA A 2 25.21 16.34 35.08
CA ALA A 2 25.12 15.34 34.00
C ALA A 2 24.05 15.69 32.95
N ALA A 3 22.85 16.13 33.39
CA ALA A 3 21.80 16.57 32.48
C ALA A 3 22.22 17.77 31.63
N GLU A 4 22.73 18.84 32.25
CA GLU A 4 23.23 20.04 31.55
C GLU A 4 24.31 19.72 30.51
N HIS A 5 25.21 18.77 30.81
CA HIS A 5 26.23 18.33 29.85
C HIS A 5 25.61 17.61 28.64
N LEU A 6 24.65 16.72 28.87
CA LEU A 6 23.96 16.01 27.79
C LEU A 6 23.08 16.95 26.95
N GLU A 7 22.42 17.92 27.58
CA GLU A 7 21.71 18.99 26.88
C GLU A 7 22.66 19.79 25.97
N SER A 8 23.86 20.13 26.47
CA SER A 8 24.88 20.82 25.65
C SER A 8 25.42 19.96 24.49
N ALA A 9 25.35 18.64 24.62
CA ALA A 9 25.70 17.67 23.58
C ALA A 9 24.54 17.39 22.60
N GLY A 10 23.39 18.05 22.76
CA GLY A 10 22.25 17.96 21.84
C GLY A 10 21.19 16.90 22.20
N PHE A 11 21.23 16.34 23.41
CA PHE A 11 20.18 15.44 23.90
C PHE A 11 19.02 16.25 24.52
N GLU A 12 17.79 15.81 24.28
CA GLU A 12 16.64 16.25 25.09
C GLU A 12 16.58 15.39 26.36
N VAL A 13 16.71 16.03 27.53
CA VAL A 13 16.87 15.33 28.81
C VAL A 13 15.67 15.60 29.72
N GLU A 14 15.08 14.52 30.24
CA GLU A 14 14.08 14.56 31.30
C GLU A 14 14.61 13.78 32.51
N GLN A 15 14.42 14.32 33.72
CA GLN A 15 14.95 13.76 34.96
C GLN A 15 13.82 13.20 35.83
N ALA A 16 14.09 12.08 36.49
CA ALA A 16 13.22 11.48 37.49
C ALA A 16 14.01 11.27 38.80
N GLY A 17 13.38 11.54 39.94
CA GLY A 17 13.97 11.37 41.27
C GLY A 17 13.98 9.92 41.79
N GLY A 18 13.33 9.00 41.08
CA GLY A 18 13.24 7.58 41.45
C GLY A 18 12.54 6.74 40.38
N GLY A 19 12.48 5.43 40.57
CA GLY A 19 11.98 4.52 39.54
C GLY A 19 10.47 4.59 39.33
N ARG A 20 9.67 4.91 40.35
CA ARG A 20 8.22 5.12 40.22
C ARG A 20 7.90 6.35 39.38
N GLU A 21 8.62 7.45 39.63
CA GLU A 21 8.46 8.68 38.83
C GLU A 21 8.87 8.43 37.38
N ALA A 22 9.98 7.70 37.15
CA ALA A 22 10.39 7.29 35.81
C ALA A 22 9.31 6.48 35.08
N LEU A 23 8.63 5.55 35.75
CA LEU A 23 7.53 4.78 35.17
C LEU A 23 6.31 5.65 34.83
N GLU A 24 5.97 6.66 35.63
CA GLU A 24 4.88 7.57 35.29
C GLU A 24 5.21 8.44 34.09
N ILE A 25 6.45 8.95 34.00
CA ILE A 25 6.92 9.73 32.84
C ILE A 25 6.89 8.86 31.56
N LEU A 26 7.36 7.62 31.65
CA LEU A 26 7.38 6.66 30.52
C LEU A 26 5.98 6.28 30.01
N LYS A 27 4.91 6.49 30.78
CA LYS A 27 3.52 6.25 30.30
C LYS A 27 3.01 7.37 29.39
N VAL A 28 3.50 8.59 29.59
CA VAL A 28 2.97 9.79 28.92
C VAL A 28 3.92 10.33 27.85
N ARG A 29 5.20 9.93 27.88
CA ARG A 29 6.24 10.36 26.95
C ARG A 29 7.08 9.18 26.47
N THR A 30 7.58 9.30 25.25
CA THR A 30 8.43 8.29 24.61
C THR A 30 9.89 8.73 24.66
N PHE A 31 10.79 7.78 24.94
CA PHE A 31 12.23 8.03 25.03
C PHE A 31 12.97 7.02 24.17
N ASP A 32 14.10 7.44 23.64
CA ASP A 32 14.97 6.58 22.83
C ASP A 32 15.98 5.84 23.71
N LEU A 33 16.44 6.53 24.76
CA LEU A 33 17.48 6.10 25.67
C LEU A 33 17.03 6.35 27.11
N ALA A 34 17.49 5.52 28.04
CA ALA A 34 17.29 5.74 29.46
C ALA A 34 18.56 5.46 30.25
N VAL A 35 18.80 6.25 31.30
CA VAL A 35 19.94 6.06 32.21
C VAL A 35 19.39 5.83 33.61
N PHE A 36 19.62 4.64 34.18
CA PHE A 36 19.11 4.29 35.51
C PHE A 36 20.24 4.15 36.52
N ASP A 37 20.03 4.68 37.71
CA ASP A 37 20.88 4.38 38.85
C ASP A 37 20.52 3.00 39.41
N LEU A 38 21.53 2.19 39.74
CA LEU A 38 21.32 0.87 40.31
C LEU A 38 20.65 0.97 41.69
N LYS A 39 20.99 2.00 42.47
CA LYS A 39 20.44 2.26 43.80
C LYS A 39 19.59 3.53 43.77
N MET A 40 18.28 3.37 43.88
CA MET A 40 17.31 4.47 44.00
C MET A 40 16.43 4.26 45.25
N PRO A 41 15.76 5.31 45.78
CA PRO A 41 15.06 5.25 47.06
C PRO A 41 13.86 4.29 47.12
N ASP A 42 13.23 4.02 45.97
CA ASP A 42 11.90 3.43 45.87
C ASP A 42 11.86 2.08 45.14
N MET A 43 12.78 1.83 44.21
CA MET A 43 12.99 0.54 43.55
C MET A 43 14.42 0.40 43.02
N SER A 44 14.89 -0.83 42.79
CA SER A 44 16.22 -1.04 42.19
C SER A 44 16.22 -0.68 40.70
N GLY A 45 17.35 -0.16 40.21
CA GLY A 45 17.55 0.05 38.77
C GLY A 45 17.45 -1.22 37.93
N LEU A 46 17.73 -2.41 38.51
CA LEU A 46 17.54 -3.68 37.81
C LEU A 46 16.06 -4.07 37.68
N ASP A 47 15.25 -3.78 38.70
CA ASP A 47 13.81 -4.05 38.65
C ASP A 47 13.13 -3.11 37.66
N LEU A 48 13.58 -1.85 37.62
CA LEU A 48 13.12 -0.87 36.64
C LEU A 48 13.52 -1.30 35.22
N LEU A 49 14.76 -1.73 35.01
CA LEU A 49 15.24 -2.27 33.74
C LEU A 49 14.36 -3.42 33.24
N THR A 50 14.06 -4.39 34.11
CA THR A 50 13.21 -5.53 33.75
C THR A 50 11.81 -5.06 33.34
N ARG A 51 11.22 -4.11 34.07
CA ARG A 51 9.89 -3.59 33.73
C ARG A 51 9.89 -2.82 32.40
N VAL A 52 10.87 -1.94 32.22
CA VAL A 52 11.00 -1.12 31.01
C VAL A 52 11.29 -1.99 29.79
N LYS A 53 12.17 -2.99 29.88
CA LYS A 53 12.44 -3.89 28.74
C LYS A 53 11.27 -4.82 28.42
N SER A 54 10.40 -5.12 29.38
CA SER A 54 9.17 -5.88 29.15
C SER A 54 8.10 -5.04 28.44
N ASP A 55 7.91 -3.80 28.86
CA ASP A 55 6.82 -2.95 28.35
C ASP A 55 7.26 -2.14 27.10
N LEU A 56 8.54 -1.77 27.04
CA LEU A 56 9.15 -0.86 26.05
C LEU A 56 10.54 -1.40 25.63
N PRO A 57 10.60 -2.54 24.92
CA PRO A 57 11.87 -3.22 24.60
C PRO A 57 12.83 -2.39 23.74
N GLU A 58 12.28 -1.45 22.97
CA GLU A 58 13.00 -0.56 22.04
C GLU A 58 13.86 0.50 22.73
N ILE A 59 13.60 0.82 24.01
CA ILE A 59 14.36 1.85 24.74
C ILE A 59 15.71 1.27 25.16
N GLU A 60 16.82 1.85 24.73
CA GLU A 60 18.14 1.39 25.15
C GLU A 60 18.53 1.94 26.53
N VAL A 61 18.85 1.04 27.46
CA VAL A 61 19.03 1.39 28.87
C VAL A 61 20.50 1.28 29.28
N LEU A 62 21.04 2.32 29.89
CA LEU A 62 22.35 2.33 30.54
C LEU A 62 22.19 2.29 32.07
N ILE A 63 22.97 1.45 32.74
CA ILE A 63 22.95 1.34 34.20
C ILE A 63 24.15 2.05 34.83
N LEU A 64 23.92 2.88 35.84
CA LEU A 64 24.95 3.51 36.66
C LEU A 64 25.10 2.75 37.97
N THR A 65 26.32 2.30 38.30
CA THR A 65 26.58 1.54 39.54
C THR A 65 27.69 2.18 40.37
N ALA A 66 27.57 2.11 41.71
CA ALA A 66 28.61 2.56 42.64
C ALA A 66 29.59 1.45 43.07
N HIS A 67 29.35 0.19 42.70
CA HIS A 67 30.20 -0.95 43.06
C HIS A 67 30.74 -1.63 41.80
N GLY A 68 32.07 -1.76 41.71
CA GLY A 68 32.78 -2.45 40.63
C GLY A 68 32.67 -3.98 40.66
N GLY A 69 31.55 -4.52 41.18
CA GLY A 69 31.29 -5.96 41.15
C GLY A 69 30.85 -6.39 39.76
N VAL A 70 31.74 -7.07 39.04
CA VAL A 70 31.53 -7.60 37.68
C VAL A 70 30.20 -8.36 37.58
N ASP A 71 29.80 -9.07 38.63
CA ASP A 71 28.58 -9.89 38.65
C ASP A 71 27.29 -9.07 38.46
N THR A 72 27.17 -7.92 39.13
CA THR A 72 25.97 -7.06 38.99
C THR A 72 25.88 -6.36 37.64
N ALA A 73 27.04 -6.04 37.05
CA ALA A 73 27.11 -5.46 35.73
C ALA A 73 26.77 -6.49 34.64
N VAL A 74 27.25 -7.72 34.78
CA VAL A 74 26.89 -8.84 33.91
C VAL A 74 25.40 -9.14 33.99
N GLU A 75 24.81 -9.09 35.19
CA GLU A 75 23.37 -9.28 35.38
C GLU A 75 22.54 -8.18 34.71
N ALA A 76 22.98 -6.92 34.75
CA ALA A 76 22.33 -5.84 34.03
C ALA A 76 22.30 -6.08 32.51
N ILE A 77 23.42 -6.51 31.93
CA ILE A 77 23.50 -6.85 30.49
C ILE A 77 22.61 -8.04 30.17
N ARG A 78 22.58 -9.09 31.00
CA ARG A 78 21.68 -10.26 30.82
C ARG A 78 20.20 -9.87 30.83
N ARG A 79 19.83 -8.88 31.63
CA ARG A 79 18.46 -8.33 31.69
C ARG A 79 18.14 -7.31 30.60
N GLY A 80 19.06 -7.10 29.66
CA GLY A 80 18.83 -6.28 28.47
C GLY A 80 19.37 -4.85 28.56
N ALA A 81 20.20 -4.50 29.55
CA ALA A 81 20.88 -3.21 29.51
C ALA A 81 21.84 -3.15 28.31
N HIS A 82 21.89 -2.00 27.65
CA HIS A 82 22.81 -1.74 26.56
C HIS A 82 24.26 -1.64 27.05
N HIS A 83 24.45 -0.94 28.17
CA HIS A 83 25.76 -0.74 28.77
C HIS A 83 25.64 -0.41 30.27
N TYR A 84 26.77 -0.42 30.98
CA TYR A 84 26.84 0.03 32.36
C TYR A 84 28.07 0.93 32.58
N LEU A 85 27.97 1.86 33.54
CA LEU A 85 29.04 2.77 33.92
C LEU A 85 29.24 2.78 35.44
N VAL A 86 30.49 2.78 35.86
CA VAL A 86 30.86 2.80 37.28
C VAL A 86 31.04 4.24 37.76
N LYS A 87 30.43 4.58 38.89
CA LYS A 87 30.59 5.89 39.55
C LYS A 87 31.93 5.93 40.30
N PRO A 88 32.65 7.06 40.29
CA PRO A 88 32.27 8.36 39.71
C PRO A 88 32.33 8.38 38.18
N ILE A 89 31.27 8.88 37.54
CA ILE A 89 31.11 8.85 36.08
C ILE A 89 31.90 10.01 35.46
N LYS A 90 32.71 9.71 34.45
CA LYS A 90 33.25 10.75 33.57
C LYS A 90 32.20 11.13 32.54
N LEU A 91 31.86 12.41 32.46
CA LEU A 91 30.78 12.89 31.57
C LEU A 91 31.01 12.52 30.10
N ALA A 92 32.26 12.56 29.62
CA ALA A 92 32.63 12.14 28.27
C ALA A 92 32.38 10.63 28.02
N GLU A 93 32.55 9.77 29.04
CA GLU A 93 32.28 8.33 28.91
C GLU A 93 30.77 8.05 28.86
N LEU A 94 29.97 8.81 29.63
CA LEU A 94 28.52 8.76 29.57
C LEU A 94 27.99 9.19 28.20
N GLN A 95 28.48 10.32 27.68
CA GLN A 95 28.11 10.82 26.36
C GLN A 95 28.43 9.79 25.27
N ALA A 96 29.66 9.26 25.22
CA ALA A 96 30.05 8.28 24.20
C ALA A 96 29.24 6.97 24.29
N ALA A 97 28.83 6.57 25.50
CA ALA A 97 27.97 5.39 25.66
C ALA A 97 26.54 5.64 25.17
N LEU A 98 26.00 6.85 25.37
CA LEU A 98 24.68 7.25 24.88
C LEU A 98 24.66 7.44 23.36
N GLU A 99 25.69 8.03 22.77
CA GLU A 99 25.81 8.19 21.31
C GLU A 99 25.79 6.83 20.60
N ARG A 100 26.55 5.84 21.10
CA ARG A 100 26.53 4.47 20.56
C ARG A 100 25.16 3.80 20.68
N ALA A 101 24.46 4.03 21.78
CA ALA A 101 23.11 3.51 21.97
C ALA A 101 22.11 4.18 21.01
N ALA A 102 22.28 5.48 20.76
CA ALA A 102 21.47 6.24 19.80
C ALA A 102 21.67 5.72 18.36
N GLU A 103 22.92 5.46 17.96
CA GLU A 103 23.23 4.91 16.64
C GLU A 103 22.56 3.55 16.40
N LYS A 104 22.60 2.66 17.40
CA LYS A 104 21.92 1.37 17.35
C LYS A 104 20.41 1.53 17.22
N THR A 105 19.82 2.45 17.98
CA THR A 105 18.38 2.77 17.93
C THR A 105 17.99 3.33 16.55
N ALA A 106 18.81 4.21 15.97
CA ALA A 106 18.60 4.76 14.64
C ALA A 106 18.72 3.69 13.54
N LEU A 107 19.65 2.75 13.65
CA LEU A 107 19.82 1.65 12.69
C LEU A 107 18.63 0.68 12.76
N ASN A 108 18.19 0.31 13.97
CA ASN A 108 17.01 -0.53 14.18
C ASN A 108 15.74 0.15 13.65
N ARG A 109 15.58 1.47 13.86
CA ARG A 109 14.46 2.24 13.27
C ARG A 109 14.49 2.27 11.75
N ARG A 110 15.67 2.36 11.13
CA ARG A 110 15.82 2.30 9.66
C ARG A 110 15.45 0.93 9.13
N GLN A 111 15.93 -0.15 9.76
CA GLN A 111 15.55 -1.52 9.41
C GLN A 111 14.06 -1.77 9.63
N ALA A 112 13.50 -1.33 10.76
CA ALA A 112 12.07 -1.40 11.06
C ALA A 112 11.25 -0.60 10.05
N GLY A 113 11.69 0.58 9.63
CA GLY A 113 11.08 1.40 8.59
C GLY A 113 11.11 0.74 7.21
N GLU A 114 12.22 0.10 6.82
CA GLU A 114 12.32 -0.65 5.58
C GLU A 114 11.43 -1.91 5.60
N THR A 115 11.40 -2.66 6.71
CA THR A 115 10.44 -3.76 6.88
C THR A 115 9.01 -3.27 7.00
N ALA A 116 8.73 -2.10 7.56
CA ALA A 116 7.39 -1.54 7.67
C ALA A 116 6.91 -1.01 6.32
N VAL A 117 7.78 -0.52 5.43
CA VAL A 117 7.43 -0.16 4.05
C VAL A 117 7.26 -1.41 3.18
N ARG A 118 8.06 -2.45 3.40
CA ARG A 118 7.94 -3.75 2.71
C ARG A 118 6.71 -4.53 3.20
N ALA A 119 6.46 -4.52 4.51
CA ALA A 119 5.28 -5.08 5.16
C ALA A 119 4.05 -4.21 4.92
N HIS A 120 4.14 -2.89 4.78
CA HIS A 120 3.04 -2.07 4.27
C HIS A 120 2.73 -2.47 2.83
N ARG A 121 3.72 -2.55 1.93
CA ARG A 121 3.48 -3.02 0.55
C ARG A 121 2.92 -4.45 0.49
N GLN A 122 3.33 -5.34 1.40
CA GLN A 122 2.83 -6.71 1.47
C GLN A 122 1.47 -6.83 2.18
N SER A 123 1.18 -6.03 3.21
CA SER A 123 -0.12 -5.99 3.89
C SER A 123 -1.18 -5.22 3.09
N TYR A 124 -0.79 -4.19 2.33
CA TYR A 124 -1.62 -3.56 1.29
C TYR A 124 -1.99 -4.54 0.17
N ARG A 125 -1.12 -5.53 -0.13
CA ARG A 125 -1.39 -6.61 -1.10
C ARG A 125 -2.11 -7.83 -0.52
N ALA A 126 -2.08 -8.01 0.80
CA ALA A 126 -2.80 -9.09 1.50
C ALA A 126 -4.28 -8.73 1.78
N GLY A 127 -4.84 -7.77 1.04
CA GLY A 127 -6.26 -7.49 1.09
C GLY A 127 -7.05 -8.73 0.72
N GLU A 128 -7.93 -9.18 1.61
CA GLU A 128 -8.94 -10.18 1.25
C GLU A 128 -9.77 -9.62 0.08
N PHE A 129 -10.04 -10.48 -0.90
CA PHE A 129 -10.92 -10.13 -2.01
C PHE A 129 -12.32 -9.88 -1.44
N LEU A 130 -12.70 -8.61 -1.34
CA LEU A 130 -13.91 -8.19 -0.64
C LEU A 130 -15.14 -8.56 -1.51
N ALA A 131 -15.92 -9.52 -1.07
CA ALA A 131 -17.16 -9.95 -1.75
C ALA A 131 -18.38 -9.41 -1.02
N THR A 132 -18.81 -8.21 -1.39
CA THR A 132 -20.00 -7.57 -0.82
C THR A 132 -21.24 -7.74 -1.68
N GLY A 133 -21.07 -7.91 -3.00
CA GLY A 133 -22.16 -8.11 -3.96
C GLY A 133 -22.42 -9.59 -4.30
N PRO A 134 -23.63 -9.92 -4.81
CA PRO A 134 -24.00 -11.29 -5.19
C PRO A 134 -23.09 -11.86 -6.29
N ARG A 135 -22.72 -11.06 -7.30
CA ARG A 135 -21.84 -11.48 -8.40
C ARG A 135 -20.45 -11.89 -7.93
N THR A 136 -19.90 -11.14 -6.98
CA THR A 136 -18.56 -11.40 -6.44
C THR A 136 -18.57 -12.58 -5.47
N ARG A 137 -19.70 -12.80 -4.76
CA ARG A 137 -19.90 -13.99 -3.93
C ARG A 137 -19.93 -15.26 -4.78
N GLU A 138 -20.72 -15.26 -5.85
CA GLU A 138 -20.77 -16.37 -6.81
C GLU A 138 -19.39 -16.65 -7.44
N LEU A 139 -18.65 -15.59 -7.80
CA LEU A 139 -17.27 -15.72 -8.27
C LEU A 139 -16.38 -16.38 -7.21
N LEU A 140 -16.46 -15.97 -5.94
CA LEU A 140 -15.66 -16.57 -4.87
C LEU A 140 -16.03 -18.04 -4.60
N GLU A 141 -17.31 -18.40 -4.68
CA GLU A 141 -17.76 -19.79 -4.55
C GLU A 141 -17.19 -20.66 -5.68
N THR A 142 -17.30 -20.17 -6.92
CA THR A 142 -16.71 -20.82 -8.09
C THR A 142 -15.19 -20.93 -7.97
N THR A 143 -14.54 -19.87 -7.47
CA THR A 143 -13.10 -19.83 -7.24
C THR A 143 -12.68 -20.82 -6.15
N ALA A 144 -13.46 -20.98 -5.08
CA ALA A 144 -13.19 -21.94 -4.02
C ALA A 144 -13.29 -23.38 -4.54
N HIS A 145 -14.27 -23.67 -5.40
CA HIS A 145 -14.36 -24.96 -6.08
C HIS A 145 -13.16 -25.20 -7.01
N ALA A 146 -12.77 -24.19 -7.80
CA ALA A 146 -11.59 -24.24 -8.65
C ALA A 146 -10.30 -24.48 -7.85
N ALA A 147 -10.18 -23.86 -6.68
CA ALA A 147 -9.01 -23.96 -5.82
C ALA A 147 -8.76 -25.39 -5.31
N ALA A 148 -9.81 -26.17 -5.08
CA ALA A 148 -9.71 -27.55 -4.62
C ALA A 148 -9.06 -28.50 -5.66
N GLY A 149 -9.17 -28.18 -6.95
CA GLY A 149 -8.55 -28.95 -8.03
C GLY A 149 -7.08 -28.63 -8.26
N ALA A 150 -6.42 -29.40 -9.12
CA ALA A 150 -5.03 -29.16 -9.55
C ALA A 150 -4.92 -28.54 -10.96
N PHE A 151 -6.06 -28.36 -11.65
CA PHE A 151 -6.08 -27.84 -13.02
C PHE A 151 -5.59 -26.39 -13.11
N PRO A 152 -5.06 -25.99 -14.29
CA PRO A 152 -4.78 -24.59 -14.60
C PRO A 152 -6.03 -23.73 -14.43
N VAL A 153 -5.84 -22.54 -13.87
CA VAL A 153 -6.91 -21.54 -13.70
C VAL A 153 -6.55 -20.29 -14.51
N LEU A 154 -7.43 -19.90 -15.42
CA LEU A 154 -7.34 -18.65 -16.17
C LEU A 154 -8.24 -17.60 -15.53
N ILE A 155 -7.69 -16.44 -15.18
CA ILE A 155 -8.40 -15.32 -14.58
C ILE A 155 -8.44 -14.17 -15.58
N GLU A 156 -9.64 -13.84 -16.05
CA GLU A 156 -9.84 -12.74 -17.00
C GLU A 156 -10.54 -11.57 -16.33
N GLY A 157 -10.13 -10.35 -16.65
CA GLY A 157 -10.78 -9.14 -16.14
C GLY A 157 -9.94 -7.91 -16.38
N GLU A 158 -10.57 -6.75 -16.46
CA GLU A 158 -9.89 -5.50 -16.76
C GLU A 158 -8.76 -5.18 -15.76
N THR A 159 -7.85 -4.30 -16.16
CA THR A 159 -6.79 -3.81 -15.29
C THR A 159 -7.36 -3.23 -14.00
N GLY A 160 -6.82 -3.64 -12.86
CA GLY A 160 -7.23 -3.13 -11.55
C GLY A 160 -8.50 -3.77 -10.96
N THR A 161 -9.04 -4.85 -11.55
CA THR A 161 -10.20 -5.58 -11.00
C THR A 161 -9.89 -6.51 -9.82
N GLY A 162 -8.61 -6.82 -9.56
CA GLY A 162 -8.19 -7.69 -8.46
C GLY A 162 -7.75 -9.11 -8.86
N LYS A 163 -7.31 -9.31 -10.11
CA LYS A 163 -6.83 -10.63 -10.61
C LYS A 163 -5.75 -11.27 -9.73
N GLU A 164 -4.76 -10.49 -9.28
CA GLU A 164 -3.69 -10.97 -8.37
C GLU A 164 -4.27 -11.45 -7.03
N LEU A 165 -5.25 -10.74 -6.47
CA LEU A 165 -5.90 -11.13 -5.21
C LEU A 165 -6.70 -12.43 -5.37
N LEU A 166 -7.38 -12.60 -6.51
CA LEU A 166 -8.11 -13.83 -6.81
C LEU A 166 -7.14 -15.01 -7.03
N ALA A 167 -6.00 -14.78 -7.69
CA ALA A 167 -4.96 -15.80 -7.85
C ALA A 167 -4.37 -16.24 -6.49
N GLN A 168 -4.13 -15.28 -5.58
CA GLN A 168 -3.72 -15.60 -4.22
C GLN A 168 -4.80 -16.39 -3.47
N PHE A 169 -6.07 -16.06 -3.67
CA PHE A 169 -7.18 -16.82 -3.08
C PHE A 169 -7.20 -18.27 -3.58
N VAL A 170 -7.02 -18.50 -4.89
CA VAL A 170 -6.88 -19.85 -5.48
C VAL A 170 -5.75 -20.62 -4.81
N HIS A 171 -4.57 -20.02 -4.66
CA HIS A 171 -3.43 -20.68 -4.02
C HIS A 171 -3.72 -21.01 -2.54
N ARG A 172 -4.17 -20.04 -1.75
CA ARG A 172 -4.45 -20.21 -0.32
C ARG A 172 -5.52 -21.26 -0.01
N ARG A 173 -6.48 -21.46 -0.92
CA ARG A 173 -7.55 -22.46 -0.78
C ARG A 173 -7.23 -23.80 -1.44
N SER A 174 -6.03 -23.96 -2.00
CA SER A 174 -5.62 -25.18 -2.68
C SER A 174 -4.92 -26.19 -1.75
N PRO A 175 -4.82 -27.46 -2.17
CA PRO A 175 -3.95 -28.44 -1.49
C PRO A 175 -2.47 -28.01 -1.41
N ARG A 176 -2.04 -27.06 -2.26
CA ARG A 176 -0.66 -26.55 -2.34
C ARG A 176 -0.43 -25.26 -1.54
N HIS A 177 -1.35 -24.86 -0.65
CA HIS A 177 -1.25 -23.63 0.13
C HIS A 177 -0.01 -23.53 1.04
N GLN A 178 0.62 -24.66 1.39
CA GLN A 178 1.89 -24.67 2.15
C GLN A 178 3.12 -24.52 1.24
N GLY A 179 2.96 -24.77 -0.06
CA GLY A 179 4.02 -24.62 -1.06
C GLY A 179 4.20 -23.16 -1.48
N PRO A 180 5.26 -22.85 -2.26
CA PRO A 180 5.51 -21.49 -2.71
C PRO A 180 4.44 -21.02 -3.70
N MET A 181 4.06 -19.74 -3.61
CA MET A 181 3.39 -19.03 -4.70
C MET A 181 4.38 -18.05 -5.31
N VAL A 182 4.80 -18.32 -6.54
CA VAL A 182 5.71 -17.47 -7.30
C VAL A 182 4.92 -16.72 -8.35
N ALA A 183 5.16 -15.42 -8.50
CA ALA A 183 4.44 -14.58 -9.45
C ALA A 183 5.41 -13.91 -10.44
N VAL A 184 5.00 -13.83 -11.70
CA VAL A 184 5.69 -13.07 -12.75
C VAL A 184 4.69 -12.33 -13.61
N ASN A 185 5.01 -11.10 -13.97
CA ASN A 185 4.22 -10.34 -14.92
C ASN A 185 4.91 -10.39 -16.30
N CYS A 186 4.23 -11.00 -17.26
CA CYS A 186 4.75 -11.24 -18.60
C CYS A 186 4.85 -9.97 -19.46
N GLY A 187 4.17 -8.88 -19.08
CA GLY A 187 4.22 -7.60 -19.79
C GLY A 187 5.26 -6.60 -19.28
N LEU A 188 5.91 -6.85 -18.13
CA LEU A 188 6.89 -5.93 -17.54
C LEU A 188 8.34 -6.19 -17.97
N LEU A 189 8.64 -7.39 -18.47
CA LEU A 189 10.00 -7.82 -18.82
C LEU A 189 10.16 -7.88 -20.34
N SER A 190 11.39 -7.62 -20.82
CA SER A 190 11.72 -7.95 -22.21
C SER A 190 11.64 -9.47 -22.43
N GLU A 191 11.43 -9.89 -23.67
CA GLU A 191 11.33 -11.32 -24.02
C GLU A 191 12.49 -12.15 -23.45
N SER A 192 13.73 -11.70 -23.64
CA SER A 192 14.92 -12.40 -23.18
C SER A 192 15.05 -12.45 -21.66
N LEU A 193 14.56 -11.43 -20.94
CA LEU A 193 14.53 -11.42 -19.48
C LEU A 193 13.41 -12.30 -18.94
N LEU A 194 12.24 -12.30 -19.58
CA LEU A 194 11.11 -13.13 -19.19
C LEU A 194 11.46 -14.62 -19.30
N GLU A 195 12.09 -15.03 -20.41
CA GLU A 195 12.52 -16.42 -20.60
C GLU A 195 13.55 -16.84 -19.54
N ARG A 196 14.51 -15.95 -19.21
CA ARG A 196 15.54 -16.19 -18.19
C ARG A 196 14.97 -16.30 -16.79
N GLU A 197 14.01 -15.43 -16.44
CA GLU A 197 13.37 -15.50 -15.13
C GLU A 197 12.51 -16.76 -15.05
N LEU A 198 11.68 -17.07 -16.05
CA LEU A 198 10.82 -18.27 -16.06
C LEU A 198 11.61 -19.58 -15.94
N PHE A 199 12.59 -19.77 -16.82
CA PHE A 199 13.24 -21.08 -17.00
C PHE A 199 14.65 -21.16 -16.42
N GLY A 200 15.26 -20.04 -16.04
CA GLY A 200 16.63 -19.99 -15.55
C GLY A 200 17.67 -20.07 -16.69
N HIS A 201 18.95 -20.00 -16.32
CA HIS A 201 20.05 -20.09 -17.28
C HIS A 201 21.27 -20.81 -16.71
N SER A 202 22.06 -21.41 -17.59
CA SER A 202 23.39 -21.92 -17.28
C SER A 202 24.45 -20.82 -17.39
N ARG A 203 25.60 -21.05 -16.75
CA ARG A 203 26.78 -20.20 -16.92
C ARG A 203 27.18 -20.17 -18.41
N GLY A 204 27.46 -18.98 -18.94
CA GLY A 204 27.86 -18.79 -20.33
C GLY A 204 26.72 -18.87 -21.36
N ALA A 205 25.45 -18.94 -20.93
CA ALA A 205 24.31 -19.00 -21.84
C ALA A 205 24.13 -17.73 -22.71
N PHE A 206 24.71 -16.60 -22.28
CA PHE A 206 24.66 -15.32 -22.98
C PHE A 206 25.78 -14.38 -22.49
N THR A 207 25.97 -13.25 -23.17
CA THR A 207 26.93 -12.21 -22.78
C THR A 207 26.57 -11.62 -21.41
N GLY A 208 27.41 -11.91 -20.41
CA GLY A 208 27.18 -11.50 -19.01
C GLY A 208 26.62 -12.60 -18.08
N ALA A 209 26.41 -13.82 -18.57
CA ALA A 209 26.02 -14.98 -17.75
C ALA A 209 27.23 -15.53 -16.96
N SER A 210 27.67 -14.84 -15.92
CA SER A 210 28.81 -15.25 -15.08
C SER A 210 28.53 -16.55 -14.32
N ASP A 211 27.29 -16.75 -13.89
CA ASP A 211 26.86 -17.85 -13.03
C ASP A 211 25.57 -18.51 -13.58
N SER A 212 25.22 -19.68 -13.05
CA SER A 212 23.94 -20.31 -13.33
C SER A 212 22.90 -19.87 -12.31
N ARG A 213 21.67 -19.59 -12.77
CA ARG A 213 20.56 -19.19 -11.92
C ARG A 213 19.33 -20.07 -12.20
N ALA A 214 18.67 -20.52 -11.14
CA ALA A 214 17.41 -21.25 -11.22
C ALA A 214 16.28 -20.32 -11.67
N GLY A 215 15.32 -20.89 -12.43
CA GLY A 215 14.14 -20.18 -12.90
C GLY A 215 12.98 -20.19 -11.91
N LEU A 216 11.93 -19.44 -12.23
CA LEU A 216 10.69 -19.39 -11.46
C LEU A 216 9.92 -20.71 -11.47
N PHE A 217 10.04 -21.53 -12.53
CA PHE A 217 9.49 -22.90 -12.52
C PHE A 217 10.13 -23.76 -11.42
N GLU A 218 11.45 -23.67 -11.23
CA GLU A 218 12.14 -24.39 -10.15
C GLU A 218 11.76 -23.81 -8.78
N ALA A 219 11.64 -22.48 -8.67
CA ALA A 219 11.25 -21.84 -7.42
C ALA A 219 9.79 -22.12 -7.02
N ALA A 220 8.93 -22.47 -7.98
CA ALA A 220 7.51 -22.77 -7.78
C ALA A 220 7.23 -24.27 -7.62
N ASP A 221 8.26 -25.12 -7.60
CA ASP A 221 8.11 -26.57 -7.48
C ASP A 221 7.35 -26.97 -6.20
N GLY A 222 6.40 -27.90 -6.34
CA GLY A 222 5.45 -28.27 -5.28
C GLY A 222 4.39 -27.19 -4.96
N GLY A 223 4.42 -26.05 -5.64
CA GLY A 223 3.62 -24.87 -5.35
C GLY A 223 2.75 -24.40 -6.51
N THR A 224 2.63 -23.08 -6.67
CA THR A 224 1.82 -22.40 -7.69
C THR A 224 2.65 -21.32 -8.40
N LEU A 225 2.63 -21.31 -9.74
CA LEU A 225 3.18 -20.25 -10.56
C LEU A 225 2.04 -19.39 -11.10
N PHE A 226 2.06 -18.12 -10.73
CA PHE A 226 1.13 -17.09 -11.19
C PHE A 226 1.74 -16.31 -12.36
N LEU A 227 1.12 -16.42 -13.53
CA LEU A 227 1.49 -15.76 -14.77
C LEU A 227 0.54 -14.57 -15.02
N ASP A 228 0.94 -13.38 -14.62
CA ASP A 228 0.15 -12.16 -14.80
C ASP A 228 0.39 -11.54 -16.19
N GLU A 229 -0.67 -10.98 -16.78
CA GLU A 229 -0.70 -10.46 -18.15
C GLU A 229 -0.13 -11.43 -19.19
N ILE A 230 -0.54 -12.71 -19.13
CA ILE A 230 -0.03 -13.78 -20.00
C ILE A 230 -0.23 -13.51 -21.49
N GLY A 231 -1.23 -12.70 -21.84
CA GLY A 231 -1.50 -12.28 -23.22
C GLY A 231 -0.37 -11.47 -23.86
N GLU A 232 0.52 -10.89 -23.05
CA GLU A 232 1.68 -10.10 -23.51
C GLU A 232 2.94 -10.97 -23.73
N ALA A 233 2.89 -12.27 -23.40
CA ALA A 233 4.04 -13.16 -23.59
C ALA A 233 4.38 -13.32 -25.07
N SER A 234 5.69 -13.30 -25.41
CA SER A 234 6.13 -13.48 -26.79
C SER A 234 5.77 -14.87 -27.33
N PRO A 235 5.66 -15.05 -28.66
CA PRO A 235 5.38 -16.36 -29.25
C PRO A 235 6.37 -17.46 -28.82
N ASN A 236 7.65 -17.15 -28.66
CA ASN A 236 8.66 -18.11 -28.21
C ASN A 236 8.42 -18.54 -26.75
N VAL A 237 8.13 -17.58 -25.88
CA VAL A 237 7.79 -17.85 -24.48
C VAL A 237 6.51 -18.67 -24.40
N GLN A 238 5.50 -18.41 -25.24
CA GLN A 238 4.28 -19.20 -25.30
C GLN A 238 4.54 -20.67 -25.67
N VAL A 239 5.45 -20.94 -26.61
CA VAL A 239 5.85 -22.32 -26.97
C VAL A 239 6.54 -23.03 -25.80
N ALA A 240 7.47 -22.34 -25.13
CA ALA A 240 8.17 -22.91 -23.97
C ALA A 240 7.23 -23.16 -22.79
N LEU A 241 6.29 -22.24 -22.54
CA LEU A 241 5.25 -22.39 -21.53
C LEU A 241 4.33 -23.57 -21.82
N LEU A 242 3.82 -23.71 -23.06
CA LEU A 242 2.96 -24.83 -23.43
C LEU A 242 3.61 -26.17 -23.06
N ARG A 243 4.87 -26.36 -23.46
CA ARG A 243 5.62 -27.57 -23.15
C ARG A 243 5.74 -27.82 -21.65
N ALA A 244 6.07 -26.78 -20.88
CA ALA A 244 6.21 -26.89 -19.43
C ALA A 244 4.87 -27.22 -18.74
N ILE A 245 3.75 -26.67 -19.22
CA ILE A 245 2.41 -26.89 -18.66
C ILE A 245 1.85 -28.28 -19.03
N GLU A 246 2.21 -28.82 -20.19
CA GLU A 246 1.78 -30.15 -20.62
C GLU A 246 2.56 -31.27 -19.94
N THR A 247 3.88 -31.11 -19.84
CA THR A 247 4.79 -32.20 -19.46
C THR A 247 5.41 -32.03 -18.06
N GLY A 248 5.35 -30.84 -17.47
CA GLY A 248 6.15 -30.47 -16.29
C GLY A 248 7.64 -30.32 -16.60
N MET A 249 8.06 -30.49 -17.86
CA MET A 249 9.45 -30.49 -18.28
C MET A 249 9.84 -29.19 -18.95
N PHE A 250 11.00 -28.66 -18.58
CA PHE A 250 11.60 -27.45 -19.17
C PHE A 250 13.12 -27.57 -19.21
N ARG A 251 13.78 -26.59 -19.85
CA ARG A 251 15.25 -26.50 -19.93
C ARG A 251 15.68 -25.11 -19.52
N ARG A 252 16.79 -25.00 -18.81
CA ARG A 252 17.45 -23.70 -18.60
C ARG A 252 18.01 -23.21 -19.94
N ILE A 253 18.05 -21.90 -20.13
CA ILE A 253 18.67 -21.32 -21.31
C ILE A 253 20.16 -21.69 -21.32
N GLY A 254 20.64 -22.20 -22.45
CA GLY A 254 22.03 -22.69 -22.60
C GLY A 254 22.28 -24.10 -22.08
N GLU A 255 21.25 -24.81 -21.57
CA GLU A 255 21.34 -26.19 -21.10
C GLU A 255 20.55 -27.14 -22.02
N VAL A 256 21.11 -28.31 -22.34
CA VAL A 256 20.41 -29.36 -23.11
C VAL A 256 19.59 -30.28 -22.20
N ARG A 257 20.00 -30.38 -20.93
CA ARG A 257 19.38 -31.24 -19.92
C ARG A 257 17.98 -30.75 -19.58
N GLU A 258 17.03 -31.67 -19.58
CA GLU A 258 15.66 -31.41 -19.13
C GLU A 258 15.55 -31.49 -17.61
N ARG A 259 14.66 -30.66 -17.08
CA ARG A 259 14.32 -30.56 -15.67
C ARG A 259 12.81 -30.69 -15.53
N PHE A 260 12.40 -31.30 -14.42
CA PHE A 260 11.00 -31.45 -14.06
C PHE A 260 10.68 -30.53 -12.89
N ALA A 261 9.51 -29.88 -12.93
CA ALA A 261 8.91 -29.23 -11.78
C ALA A 261 7.40 -29.51 -11.77
N ASP A 262 6.87 -29.93 -10.62
CA ASP A 262 5.45 -30.12 -10.42
C ASP A 262 4.85 -28.81 -9.93
N VAL A 263 4.24 -28.03 -10.83
CA VAL A 263 3.76 -26.68 -10.56
C VAL A 263 2.32 -26.51 -11.01
N ARG A 264 1.46 -25.99 -10.12
CA ARG A 264 0.12 -25.56 -10.52
C ARG A 264 0.19 -24.20 -11.22
N ILE A 265 -0.50 -24.05 -12.33
CA ILE A 265 -0.52 -22.81 -13.11
C ILE A 265 -1.77 -22.00 -12.81
N VAL A 266 -1.58 -20.72 -12.50
CA VAL A 266 -2.65 -19.73 -12.49
C VAL A 266 -2.24 -18.62 -13.45
N ALA A 267 -3.04 -18.33 -14.45
CA ALA A 267 -2.76 -17.29 -15.43
C ALA A 267 -3.77 -16.16 -15.32
N ALA A 268 -3.36 -14.93 -15.59
CA ALA A 268 -4.23 -13.77 -15.63
C ALA A 268 -4.04 -12.96 -16.91
N SER A 269 -5.13 -12.40 -17.43
CA SER A 269 -5.12 -11.54 -18.61
C SER A 269 -6.09 -10.36 -18.43
N ASN A 270 -5.68 -9.16 -18.87
CA ASN A 270 -6.56 -8.00 -18.94
C ASN A 270 -7.53 -8.01 -20.12
N GLN A 271 -7.24 -8.82 -21.14
CA GLN A 271 -8.06 -8.99 -22.35
C GLN A 271 -8.50 -10.45 -22.51
N PRO A 272 -9.66 -10.71 -23.13
CA PRO A 272 -10.10 -12.07 -23.42
C PRO A 272 -9.12 -12.79 -24.33
N LEU A 273 -8.50 -13.88 -23.84
CA LEU A 273 -7.47 -14.60 -24.60
C LEU A 273 -8.03 -15.29 -25.85
N ALA A 274 -9.32 -15.63 -25.85
CA ALA A 274 -10.01 -16.18 -27.01
C ALA A 274 -9.86 -15.26 -28.25
N LYS A 275 -10.02 -13.94 -28.08
CA LYS A 275 -9.86 -12.97 -29.16
C LYS A 275 -8.39 -12.83 -29.60
N SER A 276 -7.47 -12.91 -28.65
CA SER A 276 -6.03 -12.91 -28.95
C SER A 276 -5.61 -14.16 -29.72
N ALA A 277 -6.28 -15.29 -29.49
CA ALA A 277 -6.07 -16.53 -30.25
C ALA A 277 -6.63 -16.43 -31.68
N GLU A 278 -7.84 -15.89 -31.85
CA GLU A 278 -8.43 -15.66 -33.18
C GLU A 278 -7.58 -14.73 -34.06
N THR A 279 -6.93 -13.75 -33.45
CA THR A 279 -6.06 -12.77 -34.15
C THR A 279 -4.62 -13.25 -34.33
N GLY A 280 -4.27 -14.45 -33.87
CA GLY A 280 -2.93 -15.04 -33.99
C GLY A 280 -1.86 -14.43 -33.08
N ARG A 281 -2.23 -13.56 -32.13
CA ARG A 281 -1.31 -12.99 -31.13
C ARG A 281 -1.02 -13.95 -29.99
N PHE A 282 -1.98 -14.84 -29.70
CA PHE A 282 -1.86 -15.89 -28.70
C PHE A 282 -2.04 -17.24 -29.36
N ARG A 283 -1.27 -18.25 -28.95
CA ARG A 283 -1.41 -19.57 -29.55
C ARG A 283 -2.68 -20.27 -29.06
N THR A 284 -3.43 -20.84 -30.00
CA THR A 284 -4.69 -21.55 -29.72
C THR A 284 -4.49 -22.77 -28.83
N ASP A 285 -3.39 -23.51 -29.01
CA ASP A 285 -3.04 -24.68 -28.19
C ASP A 285 -2.79 -24.31 -26.72
N LEU A 286 -2.00 -23.26 -26.47
CA LEU A 286 -1.75 -22.73 -25.13
C LEU A 286 -3.04 -22.19 -24.49
N TYR A 287 -3.90 -21.52 -25.26
CA TYR A 287 -5.19 -21.05 -24.77
C TYR A 287 -6.04 -22.23 -24.26
N HIS A 288 -6.19 -23.29 -25.05
CA HIS A 288 -6.98 -24.46 -24.63
C HIS A 288 -6.36 -25.17 -23.41
N ARG A 289 -5.03 -25.16 -23.28
CA ARG A 289 -4.35 -25.75 -22.12
C ARG A 289 -4.51 -24.95 -20.84
N LEU A 290 -4.59 -23.62 -20.93
CA LEU A 290 -4.82 -22.72 -19.80
C LEU A 290 -6.31 -22.61 -19.43
N ASN A 291 -7.19 -22.62 -20.42
CA ASN A 291 -8.63 -22.39 -20.27
C ASN A 291 -9.39 -23.66 -19.84
N VAL A 292 -8.90 -24.35 -18.81
CA VAL A 292 -9.59 -25.50 -18.19
C VAL A 292 -10.63 -25.00 -17.19
N VAL A 293 -10.25 -24.03 -16.36
CA VAL A 293 -11.15 -23.30 -15.46
C VAL A 293 -10.98 -21.81 -15.74
N ASN A 294 -12.05 -21.15 -16.19
CA ASN A 294 -12.05 -19.71 -16.48
C ASN A 294 -12.84 -18.96 -15.40
N LEU A 295 -12.18 -18.02 -14.74
CA LEU A 295 -12.76 -17.13 -13.75
C LEU A 295 -12.73 -15.70 -14.29
N ARG A 296 -13.92 -15.16 -14.60
CA ARG A 296 -14.05 -13.80 -15.10
C ARG A 296 -14.44 -12.83 -13.99
N ILE A 297 -13.60 -11.82 -13.75
CA ILE A 297 -13.88 -10.74 -12.80
C ILE A 297 -14.61 -9.62 -13.54
N PRO A 298 -15.86 -9.26 -13.13
CA PRO A 298 -16.56 -8.13 -13.73
C PRO A 298 -15.84 -6.81 -13.39
N PRO A 299 -15.83 -5.84 -14.31
CA PRO A 299 -15.35 -4.50 -13.99
C PRO A 299 -16.21 -3.86 -12.89
N LEU A 300 -15.64 -2.89 -12.18
CA LEU A 300 -16.29 -2.26 -11.01
C LEU A 300 -17.60 -1.56 -11.37
N ARG A 301 -17.71 -1.01 -12.58
CA ARG A 301 -18.95 -0.42 -13.12
C ARG A 301 -20.12 -1.41 -13.26
N GLU A 302 -19.84 -2.71 -13.35
CA GLU A 302 -20.84 -3.78 -13.39
C GLU A 302 -21.16 -4.34 -11.99
N ARG A 303 -20.57 -3.74 -10.94
CA ARG A 303 -20.73 -4.09 -9.52
C ARG A 303 -20.88 -2.82 -8.65
N PRO A 304 -21.80 -1.89 -9.00
CA PRO A 304 -21.90 -0.59 -8.32
C PRO A 304 -22.20 -0.69 -6.83
N GLU A 305 -22.85 -1.78 -6.40
CA GLU A 305 -23.13 -2.09 -5.00
C GLU A 305 -21.86 -2.28 -4.14
N GLU A 306 -20.70 -2.56 -4.77
CA GLU A 306 -19.44 -2.77 -4.07
C GLU A 306 -18.59 -1.51 -3.94
N ILE A 307 -18.87 -0.46 -4.73
CA ILE A 307 -18.02 0.73 -4.81
C ILE A 307 -17.88 1.40 -3.45
N VAL A 308 -19.01 1.66 -2.77
CA VAL A 308 -19.01 2.35 -1.47
C VAL A 308 -18.41 1.46 -0.37
N PRO A 309 -18.80 0.18 -0.20
CA PRO A 309 -18.15 -0.71 0.77
C PRO A 309 -16.64 -0.88 0.58
N LEU A 310 -16.17 -0.96 -0.67
CA LEU A 310 -14.74 -1.00 -0.98
C LEU A 310 -14.05 0.30 -0.57
N ALA A 311 -14.64 1.45 -0.94
CA ALA A 311 -14.12 2.76 -0.57
C ALA A 311 -14.04 2.93 0.95
N GLU A 312 -15.06 2.51 1.68
CA GLU A 312 -15.10 2.54 3.16
C GLU A 312 -14.05 1.63 3.78
N THR A 313 -13.82 0.46 3.19
CA THR A 313 -12.76 -0.44 3.63
C THR A 313 -11.38 0.20 3.45
N PHE A 314 -11.13 0.83 2.30
CA PHE A 314 -9.87 1.55 2.09
C PHE A 314 -9.73 2.75 3.01
N LEU A 315 -10.79 3.52 3.19
CA LEU A 315 -10.80 4.70 4.04
C LEU A 315 -10.56 4.33 5.51
N SER A 316 -11.29 3.37 6.06
CA SER A 316 -11.15 2.93 7.45
C SER A 316 -9.77 2.36 7.76
N ARG A 317 -9.11 1.70 6.80
CA ARG A 317 -7.73 1.23 6.95
C ARG A 317 -6.72 2.37 7.01
N LEU A 318 -6.95 3.43 6.23
CA LEU A 318 -6.03 4.57 6.12
C LEU A 318 -6.29 5.63 7.17
N TRP A 319 -7.56 5.86 7.54
CA TRP A 319 -8.06 6.87 8.46
C TRP A 319 -9.32 6.37 9.19
N PRO A 320 -9.16 5.60 10.29
CA PRO A 320 -10.26 4.89 10.97
C PRO A 320 -11.42 5.80 11.44
N GLU A 321 -11.12 6.99 11.94
CA GLU A 321 -12.09 7.95 12.48
C GLU A 321 -12.81 8.78 11.39
N SER A 322 -12.67 8.41 10.12
CA SER A 322 -13.24 9.16 9.00
C SER A 322 -14.44 8.48 8.36
N ARG A 323 -15.35 9.28 7.81
CA ARG A 323 -16.55 8.82 7.08
C ARG A 323 -16.79 9.62 5.81
N PHE A 324 -17.36 8.99 4.80
CA PHE A 324 -17.88 9.71 3.64
C PHE A 324 -19.19 10.42 3.97
N LEU A 325 -19.32 11.67 3.54
CA LEU A 325 -20.59 12.37 3.47
C LEU A 325 -21.41 11.88 2.25
N ASP A 326 -22.69 12.24 2.21
CA ASP A 326 -23.62 11.76 1.17
C ASP A 326 -23.23 12.22 -0.24
N ASP A 327 -22.66 13.43 -0.37
CA ASP A 327 -22.14 13.94 -1.63
C ASP A 327 -20.98 13.07 -2.15
N ALA A 328 -20.06 12.67 -1.26
CA ALA A 328 -18.96 11.78 -1.59
C ALA A 328 -19.46 10.39 -1.99
N ARG A 329 -20.43 9.82 -1.27
CA ARG A 329 -21.04 8.52 -1.60
C ARG A 329 -21.68 8.54 -2.99
N ALA A 330 -22.46 9.59 -3.28
CA ALA A 330 -23.08 9.76 -4.59
C ALA A 330 -22.03 9.91 -5.71
N ALA A 331 -20.98 10.70 -5.47
CA ALA A 331 -19.89 10.89 -6.43
C ALA A 331 -19.15 9.58 -6.72
N LEU A 332 -18.82 8.80 -5.68
CA LEU A 332 -18.20 7.49 -5.80
C LEU A 332 -19.04 6.54 -6.68
N GLN A 333 -20.35 6.47 -6.45
CA GLN A 333 -21.26 5.62 -7.22
C GLN A 333 -21.43 6.08 -8.68
N SER A 334 -21.37 7.39 -8.94
CA SER A 334 -21.56 7.94 -10.28
C SER A 334 -20.33 7.83 -11.19
N HIS A 335 -19.14 7.69 -10.60
CA HIS A 335 -17.89 7.62 -11.35
C HIS A 335 -17.76 6.26 -12.08
N PRO A 336 -17.29 6.23 -13.35
CA PRO A 336 -17.22 4.99 -14.15
C PRO A 336 -16.09 4.03 -13.76
N TRP A 337 -15.08 4.52 -13.04
CA TRP A 337 -13.91 3.74 -12.58
C TRP A 337 -13.22 2.91 -13.68
N PRO A 338 -12.70 3.54 -14.76
CA PRO A 338 -11.98 2.83 -15.82
C PRO A 338 -10.75 2.03 -15.34
N GLY A 339 -10.10 2.44 -14.25
CA GLY A 339 -9.02 1.70 -13.59
C GLY A 339 -9.49 0.79 -12.45
N ASN A 340 -10.81 0.57 -12.34
CA ASN A 340 -11.47 -0.35 -11.42
C ASN A 340 -11.08 -0.08 -9.94
N VAL A 341 -10.86 -1.16 -9.16
CA VAL A 341 -10.56 -1.09 -7.72
C VAL A 341 -9.22 -0.38 -7.47
N ARG A 342 -8.25 -0.51 -8.38
CA ARG A 342 -6.95 0.18 -8.27
C ARG A 342 -7.10 1.70 -8.35
N GLU A 343 -7.92 2.19 -9.28
CA GLU A 343 -8.22 3.62 -9.37
C GLU A 343 -8.97 4.12 -8.13
N LEU A 344 -9.97 3.36 -7.68
CA LEU A 344 -10.71 3.68 -6.46
C LEU A 344 -9.77 3.80 -5.26
N GLN A 345 -8.90 2.80 -5.05
CA GLN A 345 -7.92 2.82 -3.97
C GLN A 345 -7.00 4.03 -4.06
N ASN A 346 -6.45 4.33 -5.24
CA ASN A 346 -5.58 5.48 -5.45
C ASN A 346 -6.30 6.81 -5.14
N ALA A 347 -7.59 6.93 -5.49
CA ALA A 347 -8.39 8.11 -5.20
C ALA A 347 -8.55 8.32 -3.68
N ILE A 348 -8.81 7.25 -2.92
CA ILE A 348 -8.89 7.31 -1.45
C ILE A 348 -7.53 7.64 -0.84
N GLU A 349 -6.46 6.97 -1.26
CA GLU A 349 -5.10 7.22 -0.76
C GLU A 349 -4.67 8.68 -0.98
N ARG A 350 -4.90 9.21 -2.19
CA ARG A 350 -4.64 10.61 -2.52
C ARG A 350 -5.42 11.55 -1.62
N THR A 351 -6.69 11.25 -1.37
CA THR A 351 -7.55 12.06 -0.51
C THR A 351 -7.02 12.10 0.92
N VAL A 352 -6.68 10.95 1.50
CA VAL A 352 -6.10 10.87 2.85
C VAL A 352 -4.77 11.61 2.92
N TYR A 353 -3.90 11.46 1.91
CA TYR A 353 -2.63 12.18 1.84
C TYR A 353 -2.83 13.71 1.85
N LEU A 354 -3.72 14.24 1.01
CA LEU A 354 -3.99 15.67 0.92
C LEU A 354 -4.63 16.23 2.21
N CYS A 355 -5.56 15.49 2.82
CA CYS A 355 -6.17 15.89 4.09
C CYS A 355 -5.14 15.93 5.23
N ARG A 356 -4.17 14.99 5.25
CA ARG A 356 -3.08 14.99 6.22
C ARG A 356 -2.06 16.11 6.01
N ALA A 357 -1.68 16.37 4.76
CA ALA A 357 -0.70 17.39 4.42
C ALA A 357 -1.24 18.83 4.58
N GLY A 358 -2.53 19.04 4.35
CA GLY A 358 -3.16 20.38 4.41
C GLY A 358 -3.60 20.84 5.80
N SER A 359 -3.54 19.98 6.82
CA SER A 359 -4.17 20.27 8.13
C SER A 359 -3.16 20.74 9.17
N ALA A 360 -2.86 22.04 9.18
CA ALA A 360 -2.28 22.75 10.33
C ALA A 360 -3.29 23.02 11.46
N GLY A 361 -4.52 22.48 11.39
CA GLY A 361 -5.49 22.58 12.48
C GLY A 361 -6.86 22.01 12.11
N LYS A 362 -7.29 20.97 12.84
CA LYS A 362 -8.62 20.32 12.80
C LYS A 362 -8.97 19.61 11.48
N MET A 363 -8.49 18.38 11.33
CA MET A 363 -9.15 17.42 10.45
C MET A 363 -10.56 17.12 10.99
N THR A 364 -11.60 17.49 10.24
CA THR A 364 -12.91 16.88 10.44
C THR A 364 -12.83 15.47 9.87
N GLY A 365 -13.26 14.44 10.61
CA GLY A 365 -13.27 13.04 10.16
C GLY A 365 -14.30 12.78 9.04
N THR A 366 -14.37 13.65 8.04
CA THR A 366 -15.40 13.67 6.99
C THR A 366 -14.77 13.89 5.64
N VAL A 367 -15.12 13.05 4.66
CA VAL A 367 -14.67 13.14 3.27
C VAL A 367 -15.82 13.58 2.37
N THR A 368 -15.60 14.62 1.55
CA THR A 368 -16.56 15.18 0.58
C THR A 368 -16.22 14.77 -0.86
N ALA A 369 -17.14 14.98 -1.80
CA ALA A 369 -16.88 14.70 -3.23
C ALA A 369 -15.73 15.54 -3.80
N GLN A 370 -15.58 16.77 -3.31
CA GLN A 370 -14.50 17.68 -3.71
C GLN A 370 -13.13 17.17 -3.26
N MET A 371 -13.04 16.61 -2.06
CA MET A 371 -11.79 16.04 -1.55
C MET A 371 -11.33 14.82 -2.39
N LEU A 372 -12.30 14.05 -2.91
CA LEU A 372 -12.04 12.92 -3.81
C LEU A 372 -11.65 13.36 -5.24
N GLY A 373 -11.83 14.64 -5.59
CA GLY A 373 -11.69 15.11 -6.97
C GLY A 373 -12.76 14.57 -7.91
N LEU A 374 -13.90 14.12 -7.37
CA LEU A 374 -15.01 13.49 -8.10
C LEU A 374 -16.21 14.44 -8.28
N THR A 375 -15.99 15.75 -8.23
CA THR A 375 -17.05 16.72 -8.53
C THR A 375 -17.54 16.50 -9.95
N ALA A 376 -18.86 16.58 -10.15
CA ALA A 376 -19.45 16.73 -11.48
C ALA A 376 -18.61 17.75 -12.24
N ALA A 377 -18.12 17.34 -13.42
CA ALA A 377 -17.28 18.18 -14.26
C ALA A 377 -17.85 19.60 -14.24
N VAL A 378 -17.03 20.58 -13.85
CA VAL A 378 -17.32 21.97 -14.20
C VAL A 378 -17.64 21.91 -15.69
N PRO A 379 -18.86 22.28 -16.13
CA PRO A 379 -19.20 22.19 -17.53
C PRO A 379 -18.08 22.88 -18.31
N PRO A 380 -17.61 22.29 -19.43
CA PRO A 380 -16.59 22.93 -20.24
C PRO A 380 -17.00 24.39 -20.42
N PRO A 381 -16.07 25.36 -20.31
CA PRO A 381 -16.42 26.74 -20.57
C PRO A 381 -17.20 26.75 -21.87
N GLY A 382 -18.41 27.34 -21.83
CA GLY A 382 -19.28 27.40 -23.00
C GLY A 382 -18.52 27.97 -24.21
N PRO A 383 -19.08 27.87 -25.43
CA PRO A 383 -18.43 28.37 -26.65
C PRO A 383 -17.81 29.74 -26.37
N ALA A 384 -16.56 29.96 -26.79
CA ALA A 384 -15.78 31.16 -26.45
C ALA A 384 -16.64 32.42 -26.61
N MET A 385 -17.13 32.95 -25.50
CA MET A 385 -17.95 34.15 -25.50
C MET A 385 -16.99 35.33 -25.44
N ASP A 386 -17.32 36.39 -26.17
CA ASP A 386 -16.71 37.68 -25.91
C ASP A 386 -17.04 38.14 -24.47
N LEU A 387 -16.28 39.12 -23.98
CA LEU A 387 -16.46 39.66 -22.62
C LEU A 387 -17.91 40.14 -22.39
N ASP A 388 -18.59 40.63 -23.43
CA ASP A 388 -19.98 41.10 -23.34
C ASP A 388 -20.98 39.93 -23.24
N GLY A 389 -20.76 38.82 -23.95
CA GLY A 389 -21.54 37.59 -23.85
C GLY A 389 -21.36 36.85 -22.54
N ALA A 390 -20.12 36.79 -22.03
CA ALA A 390 -19.83 36.23 -20.71
C ALA A 390 -20.50 37.03 -19.58
N GLU A 391 -20.45 38.37 -19.67
CA GLU A 391 -21.13 39.26 -18.73
C GLU A 391 -22.66 39.09 -18.78
N ARG A 392 -23.24 39.02 -19.97
CA ARG A 392 -24.68 38.79 -20.17
C ARG A 392 -25.14 37.47 -19.55
N ALA A 393 -24.44 36.37 -19.86
CA ALA A 393 -24.77 35.04 -19.36
C ALA A 393 -24.66 34.97 -17.82
N HIS A 394 -23.63 35.59 -17.25
CA HIS A 394 -23.41 35.62 -15.80
C HIS A 394 -24.50 36.42 -15.06
N ILE A 395 -24.89 37.59 -15.60
CA ILE A 395 -25.99 38.39 -15.04
C ILE A 395 -27.31 37.61 -15.06
N GLN A 396 -27.61 36.95 -16.17
CA GLN A 396 -28.85 36.19 -16.34
C GLN A 396 -28.90 34.96 -15.42
N ALA A 397 -27.81 34.20 -15.32
CA ALA A 397 -27.71 33.07 -14.40
C ALA A 397 -27.85 33.51 -12.94
N THR A 398 -27.27 34.64 -12.57
CA THR A 398 -27.36 35.15 -11.19
C THR A 398 -28.77 35.61 -10.84
N ILE A 399 -29.48 36.28 -11.76
CA ILE A 399 -30.89 36.67 -11.53
C ILE A 399 -31.79 35.44 -11.41
N LEU A 400 -31.58 34.41 -12.24
CA LEU A 400 -32.31 33.15 -12.16
C LEU A 400 -32.03 32.40 -10.85
N HIS A 401 -30.77 32.37 -10.40
CA HIS A 401 -30.37 31.75 -9.14
C HIS A 401 -31.08 32.36 -7.93
N PHE A 402 -31.34 33.67 -7.96
CA PHE A 402 -32.11 34.39 -6.94
C PHE A 402 -33.61 34.53 -7.29
N ASN A 403 -34.15 33.67 -8.15
CA ASN A 403 -35.57 33.63 -8.52
C ASN A 403 -36.15 34.99 -8.98
N GLY A 404 -35.34 35.81 -9.66
CA GLY A 404 -35.75 37.13 -10.15
C GLY A 404 -35.56 38.28 -9.14
N ASP A 405 -35.04 38.04 -7.94
CA ASP A 405 -34.72 39.12 -6.99
C ASP A 405 -33.48 39.91 -7.46
N LYS A 406 -33.74 41.03 -8.11
CA LYS A 406 -32.73 41.93 -8.68
C LYS A 406 -31.86 42.61 -7.63
N ARG A 407 -32.33 42.74 -6.39
CA ARG A 407 -31.56 43.37 -5.29
C ARG A 407 -30.56 42.38 -4.70
N ALA A 408 -30.98 41.14 -4.48
CA ALA A 408 -30.10 40.06 -4.06
C ALA A 408 -29.05 39.74 -5.14
N ALA A 409 -29.49 39.67 -6.41
CA ALA A 409 -28.59 39.45 -7.55
C ALA A 409 -27.55 40.56 -7.71
N ALA A 410 -27.92 41.84 -7.55
CA ALA A 410 -26.97 42.95 -7.60
C ALA A 410 -25.91 42.86 -6.49
N GLY A 411 -26.32 42.49 -5.27
CA GLY A 411 -25.42 42.26 -4.14
C GLY A 411 -24.43 41.12 -4.40
N ALA A 412 -24.90 40.00 -4.94
CA ALA A 412 -24.04 38.86 -5.30
C ALA A 412 -23.06 39.19 -6.44
N LEU A 413 -23.45 40.04 -7.38
CA LEU A 413 -22.60 40.52 -8.48
C LEU A 413 -21.63 41.64 -8.04
N GLY A 414 -21.69 42.11 -6.80
CA GLY A 414 -20.84 43.20 -6.30
C GLY A 414 -21.10 44.56 -6.96
N ILE A 415 -22.27 44.76 -7.56
CA ILE A 415 -22.65 46.00 -8.23
C ILE A 415 -23.88 46.64 -7.61
N THR A 416 -24.07 47.93 -7.83
CA THR A 416 -25.28 48.62 -7.36
C THR A 416 -26.49 48.23 -8.22
N LEU A 417 -27.69 48.25 -7.63
CA LEU A 417 -28.95 47.96 -8.34
C LEU A 417 -29.13 48.86 -9.58
N ARG A 418 -28.74 50.14 -9.48
CA ARG A 418 -28.74 51.08 -10.61
C ARG A 418 -27.79 50.64 -11.74
N HIS A 419 -26.63 50.09 -11.40
CA HIS A 419 -25.67 49.57 -12.36
C HIS A 419 -26.19 48.29 -13.04
N LEU A 420 -26.87 47.42 -12.28
CA LEU A 420 -27.52 46.21 -12.82
C LEU A 420 -28.60 46.58 -13.85
N TYR A 421 -29.49 47.52 -13.56
CA TYR A 421 -30.51 47.99 -14.52
C TYR A 421 -29.90 48.59 -15.80
N ARG A 422 -28.77 49.30 -15.68
CA ARG A 422 -28.04 49.83 -16.84
C ARG A 422 -27.46 48.72 -17.71
N LYS A 423 -26.95 47.64 -17.12
CA LYS A 423 -26.45 46.47 -17.86
C LYS A 423 -27.58 45.66 -18.48
N LEU A 424 -28.69 45.45 -17.77
CA LEU A 424 -29.89 44.80 -18.34
C LEU A 424 -30.41 45.52 -19.59
N LYS A 425 -30.44 46.87 -19.56
CA LYS A 425 -30.82 47.68 -20.73
C LYS A 425 -29.79 47.64 -21.86
N LYS A 426 -28.49 47.56 -21.53
CA LYS A 426 -27.40 47.46 -22.51
C LYS A 426 -27.45 46.12 -23.28
N HIS A 427 -27.78 45.02 -22.60
CA HIS A 427 -27.82 43.68 -23.19
C HIS A 427 -29.22 43.22 -23.64
N ASP A 428 -30.20 44.13 -23.63
CA ASP A 428 -31.60 43.89 -24.00
C ASP A 428 -32.24 42.69 -23.29
N LEU A 429 -31.92 42.53 -22.01
CA LEU A 429 -32.38 41.43 -21.17
C LEU A 429 -33.68 41.82 -20.44
N SER A 430 -34.77 41.15 -20.79
CA SER A 430 -36.03 41.17 -20.06
C SER A 430 -36.12 39.93 -19.15
N VAL A 431 -35.56 40.04 -17.95
CA VAL A 431 -35.66 39.02 -16.89
C VAL A 431 -36.37 39.61 -15.68
#